data_AF-A0A1K1S0E0-F1
#
_entry.id   AF-A0A1K1S0E0-F1
#
_cell.length_a   1.000
_cell.length_b   1.000
_cell.length_c   1.000
_cell.angle_alpha   90.00
_cell.angle_beta   90.00
_cell.angle_gamma   90.00
#
_symmetry.space_group_name_H-M   'P 1'
#
loop_
_entity.id
_entity.type
_entity.pdbx_description
1 polymer ?
#
loop_
_entity_poly.entity_id
_entity_poly.type
_entity_poly.pdbx_seq_one_letter_code
_entity_poly.pdbx_strand_id
1 'polypeptide(L)'
;MSYYIRILGTQDPDIHLDDISEELDAEALTAQFGVPKNEKPEKWTAFELKNEKGKLLATVERNPVTTEGIGKEELDEFKQSILEFQPASAAKWLNDYFDTVKVIYAIELLPIGLEPENYHIITTTQGIIWELVNGILQADEEGFTNEEGYHILWQFPDDADGEWNCAVLNEKGEWENFNMDLADGKQREEFKAGKVPAAAKRLK
;
A
#
# COMPACT_ATOMS: atom_id res chain seq x y z
N MET A 1 -4.66 -9.86 -15.33
CA MET A 1 -5.18 -8.72 -14.54
C MET A 1 -3.99 -7.86 -14.19
N SER A 2 -4.16 -6.54 -14.16
CA SER A 2 -3.08 -5.66 -13.69
C SER A 2 -2.97 -5.79 -12.17
N TYR A 3 -1.77 -5.62 -11.63
CA TYR A 3 -1.50 -5.67 -10.20
C TYR A 3 -1.44 -4.25 -9.65
N TYR A 4 -2.18 -3.97 -8.58
CA TYR A 4 -2.25 -2.66 -7.95
C TYR A 4 -1.63 -2.65 -6.56
N ILE A 5 -0.91 -1.56 -6.29
CA ILE A 5 -0.61 -1.10 -4.95
C ILE A 5 -1.43 0.16 -4.71
N ARG A 6 -2.11 0.25 -3.57
CA ARG A 6 -2.95 1.38 -3.19
C ARG A 6 -2.42 2.01 -1.91
N ILE A 7 -2.43 3.33 -1.89
CA ILE A 7 -2.11 4.14 -0.72
C ILE A 7 -3.40 4.81 -0.26
N LEU A 8 -3.90 4.43 0.91
CA LEU A 8 -5.13 4.98 1.49
C LEU A 8 -4.74 6.08 2.49
N GLY A 9 -4.69 7.31 2.00
CA GLY A 9 -4.22 8.49 2.73
C GLY A 9 -5.30 9.16 3.57
N THR A 10 -4.95 9.56 4.80
CA THR A 10 -5.81 10.34 5.71
C THR A 10 -5.68 11.85 5.50
N GLN A 11 -4.67 12.25 4.72
CA GLN A 11 -4.44 13.60 4.25
C GLN A 11 -4.43 13.60 2.72
N ASP A 12 -4.81 14.73 2.15
CA ASP A 12 -4.84 14.92 0.71
C ASP A 12 -4.11 16.23 0.34
N PRO A 13 -2.80 16.32 0.59
CA PRO A 13 -2.02 17.49 0.18
C PRO A 13 -1.88 17.52 -1.35
N ASP A 14 -1.62 18.72 -1.89
CA ASP A 14 -1.09 18.83 -3.25
C ASP A 14 0.35 18.29 -3.26
N ILE A 15 0.63 17.30 -4.11
CA ILE A 15 1.96 16.68 -4.25
C ILE A 15 2.54 17.11 -5.60
N HIS A 16 3.69 17.77 -5.60
CA HIS A 16 4.39 18.16 -6.81
C HIS A 16 5.28 17.00 -7.31
N LEU A 17 5.31 16.74 -8.63
CA LEU A 17 6.16 15.66 -9.15
C LEU A 17 7.66 15.93 -8.97
N ASP A 18 8.08 17.20 -9.00
CA ASP A 18 9.45 17.58 -8.64
C ASP A 18 9.85 17.13 -7.21
N ASP A 19 8.93 17.18 -6.22
CA ASP A 19 9.24 16.69 -4.86
C ASP A 19 9.55 15.18 -4.87
N ILE A 20 8.80 14.42 -5.66
CA ILE A 20 9.03 12.98 -5.85
C ILE A 20 10.35 12.76 -6.61
N SER A 21 10.64 13.58 -7.62
CA SER A 21 11.89 13.49 -8.40
C SER A 21 13.12 13.76 -7.54
N GLU A 22 13.06 14.77 -6.67
CA GLU A 22 14.16 15.15 -5.79
C GLU A 22 14.51 14.03 -4.81
N GLU A 23 13.49 13.37 -4.24
CA GLU A 23 13.72 12.26 -3.31
C GLU A 23 14.21 10.99 -4.01
N LEU A 24 13.73 10.71 -5.23
CA LEU A 24 14.29 9.63 -6.06
C LEU A 24 15.77 9.89 -6.39
N ASP A 25 16.11 11.13 -6.76
CA ASP A 25 17.50 11.51 -7.04
C ASP A 25 18.40 11.38 -5.79
N ALA A 26 17.87 11.66 -4.60
CA ALA A 26 18.58 11.48 -3.32
C ALA A 26 18.96 10.02 -3.04
N GLU A 27 18.14 9.08 -3.50
CA GLU A 27 18.39 7.62 -3.47
C GLU A 27 19.16 7.11 -4.71
N ALA A 28 19.68 8.01 -5.54
CA ALA A 28 20.36 7.70 -6.80
C ALA A 28 19.49 6.91 -7.81
N LEU A 29 18.17 7.15 -7.78
CA LEU A 29 17.19 6.57 -8.70
C LEU A 29 16.76 7.60 -9.74
N THR A 30 16.92 7.27 -11.02
CA THR A 30 16.49 8.16 -12.10
C THR A 30 15.15 7.70 -12.68
N ALA A 31 14.14 8.57 -12.56
CA ALA A 31 12.82 8.39 -13.14
C ALA A 31 12.43 9.53 -14.08
N GLN A 32 11.45 9.28 -14.93
CA GLN A 32 10.80 10.28 -15.76
C GLN A 32 9.30 10.22 -15.54
N PHE A 33 8.65 11.38 -15.48
CA PHE A 33 7.21 11.48 -15.31
C PHE A 33 6.51 11.91 -16.61
N GLY A 34 5.37 11.30 -16.89
CA GLY A 34 4.47 11.73 -17.97
C GLY A 34 3.10 12.09 -17.40
N VAL A 35 2.69 13.35 -17.51
CA VAL A 35 1.33 13.78 -17.13
C VAL A 35 0.42 13.88 -18.36
N PRO A 36 -0.91 13.72 -18.21
CA PRO A 36 -1.87 14.03 -19.27
C PRO A 36 -1.62 15.41 -19.88
N LYS A 37 -1.86 15.56 -21.20
CA LYS A 37 -1.53 16.79 -21.95
C LYS A 37 -2.18 18.07 -21.43
N ASN A 38 -3.27 17.94 -20.69
CA ASN A 38 -4.06 19.02 -20.10
C ASN A 38 -3.74 19.27 -18.62
N GLU A 39 -2.78 18.55 -18.05
CA GLU A 39 -2.37 18.64 -16.65
C GLU A 39 -0.94 19.17 -16.52
N LYS A 40 -0.56 19.48 -15.29
CA LYS A 40 0.76 20.02 -14.95
C LYS A 40 1.41 19.20 -13.85
N PRO A 41 2.75 19.15 -13.76
CA PRO A 41 3.46 18.48 -12.67
C PRO A 41 3.05 18.97 -11.27
N GLU A 42 2.62 20.23 -11.16
CA GLU A 42 2.14 20.83 -9.90
C GLU A 42 0.72 20.40 -9.51
N LYS A 43 -0.05 19.88 -10.47
CA LYS A 43 -1.46 19.52 -10.29
C LYS A 43 -1.87 18.46 -11.31
N TRP A 44 -1.87 17.23 -10.84
CA TRP A 44 -2.14 16.04 -11.63
C TRP A 44 -3.26 15.21 -11.01
N THR A 45 -3.96 14.46 -11.85
CA THR A 45 -4.90 13.40 -11.45
C THR A 45 -4.34 12.03 -11.77
N ALA A 46 -3.43 11.95 -12.75
CA ALA A 46 -2.64 10.76 -13.00
C ALA A 46 -1.24 11.12 -13.54
N PHE A 47 -0.28 10.23 -13.35
CA PHE A 47 1.01 10.30 -14.05
C PHE A 47 1.55 8.92 -14.41
N GLU A 48 2.36 8.89 -15.46
CA GLU A 48 3.16 7.75 -15.89
C GLU A 48 4.53 7.81 -15.20
N LEU A 49 4.92 6.74 -14.50
CA LEU A 49 6.25 6.56 -13.92
C LEU A 49 7.12 5.75 -14.90
N LYS A 50 8.23 6.33 -15.34
CA LYS A 50 9.15 5.70 -16.30
C LYS A 50 10.56 5.63 -15.74
N ASN A 51 11.34 4.64 -16.16
CA ASN A 51 12.78 4.62 -15.88
C ASN A 51 13.55 5.60 -16.80
N GLU A 52 14.86 5.72 -16.57
CA GLU A 52 15.79 6.55 -17.35
C GLU A 52 15.73 6.31 -18.88
N LYS A 53 15.30 5.11 -19.31
CA LYS A 53 15.19 4.71 -20.72
C LYS A 53 13.82 5.06 -21.32
N GLY A 54 12.96 5.75 -20.57
CA GLY A 54 11.60 6.11 -20.96
C GLY A 54 10.64 4.92 -21.01
N LYS A 55 10.95 3.79 -20.35
CA LYS A 55 10.04 2.64 -20.27
C LYS A 55 9.05 2.84 -19.13
N LEU A 56 7.75 2.66 -19.43
CA LEU A 56 6.65 2.77 -18.47
C LEU A 56 6.70 1.64 -17.45
N LEU A 57 6.90 1.98 -16.19
CA LEU A 57 6.98 1.06 -15.06
C LEU A 57 5.64 0.92 -14.35
N ALA A 58 4.95 2.04 -14.14
CA ALA A 58 3.67 2.11 -13.47
C ALA A 58 2.86 3.33 -13.96
N THR A 59 1.55 3.27 -13.80
CA THR A 59 0.69 4.46 -13.80
C THR A 59 0.22 4.72 -12.38
N VAL A 60 0.15 5.99 -11.99
CA VAL A 60 -0.32 6.41 -10.67
C VAL A 60 -1.54 7.30 -10.87
N GLU A 61 -2.66 6.93 -10.27
CA GLU A 61 -3.90 7.69 -10.29
C GLU A 61 -4.22 8.19 -8.88
N ARG A 62 -4.63 9.46 -8.78
CA ARG A 62 -5.08 10.09 -7.53
C ARG A 62 -6.60 10.14 -7.52
N ASN A 63 -7.19 9.42 -6.58
CA ASN A 63 -8.64 9.26 -6.42
C ASN A 63 -9.10 9.87 -5.07
N PRO A 64 -9.39 11.19 -5.01
CA PRO A 64 -9.96 11.80 -3.81
C PRO A 64 -11.29 11.17 -3.42
N VAL A 65 -11.48 10.96 -2.12
CA VAL A 65 -12.72 10.45 -1.55
C VAL A 65 -13.72 11.60 -1.43
N THR A 66 -14.58 11.70 -2.44
CA THR A 66 -15.69 12.65 -2.49
C THR A 66 -17.02 11.90 -2.44
N THR A 67 -18.15 12.59 -2.34
CA THR A 67 -19.47 11.94 -2.18
C THR A 67 -19.87 11.03 -3.34
N GLU A 68 -19.36 11.27 -4.55
CA GLU A 68 -19.75 10.58 -5.79
C GLU A 68 -18.54 10.23 -6.68
N GLY A 69 -17.36 10.00 -6.07
CA GLY A 69 -16.12 9.74 -6.81
C GLY A 69 -15.61 8.31 -6.68
N ILE A 70 -14.70 7.92 -7.59
CA ILE A 70 -14.07 6.58 -7.64
C ILE A 70 -13.48 6.18 -6.28
N GLY A 71 -12.79 7.09 -5.59
CA GLY A 71 -12.22 6.80 -4.27
C GLY A 71 -13.28 6.40 -3.22
N LYS A 72 -14.51 6.88 -3.34
CA LYS A 72 -15.61 6.48 -2.45
C LYS A 72 -16.20 5.13 -2.83
N GLU A 73 -16.36 4.87 -4.13
CA GLU A 73 -16.81 3.57 -4.65
C GLU A 73 -15.84 2.46 -4.20
N GLU A 74 -14.54 2.70 -4.33
CA GLU A 74 -13.48 1.77 -3.93
C GLU A 74 -13.49 1.48 -2.42
N LEU A 75 -13.64 2.51 -1.57
CA LEU A 75 -13.80 2.29 -0.12
C LEU A 75 -15.07 1.52 0.23
N ASP A 76 -16.17 1.74 -0.50
CA ASP A 76 -17.42 1.02 -0.27
C ASP A 76 -17.28 -0.46 -0.63
N GLU A 77 -16.57 -0.78 -1.72
CA GLU A 77 -16.25 -2.15 -2.11
C GLU A 77 -15.38 -2.84 -1.04
N PHE A 78 -14.35 -2.16 -0.52
CA PHE A 78 -13.57 -2.69 0.59
C PHE A 78 -14.46 -2.95 1.82
N LYS A 79 -15.27 -1.97 2.25
CA LYS A 79 -16.16 -2.13 3.41
C LYS A 79 -17.16 -3.29 3.28
N GLN A 80 -17.62 -3.59 2.07
CA GLN A 80 -18.56 -4.69 1.84
C GLN A 80 -17.96 -6.07 2.13
N SER A 81 -16.65 -6.24 1.92
CA SER A 81 -15.98 -7.55 2.02
C SER A 81 -14.99 -7.65 3.17
N ILE A 82 -14.45 -6.53 3.67
CA ILE A 82 -13.30 -6.55 4.59
C ILE A 82 -13.54 -7.36 5.86
N LEU A 83 -14.79 -7.36 6.36
CA LEU A 83 -15.19 -8.08 7.57
C LEU A 83 -15.22 -9.61 7.42
N GLU A 84 -15.09 -10.13 6.19
CA GLU A 84 -15.00 -11.56 5.92
C GLU A 84 -13.56 -12.10 6.08
N PHE A 85 -12.58 -11.20 6.17
CA PHE A 85 -11.16 -11.56 6.28
C PHE A 85 -10.67 -11.68 7.72
N GLN A 86 -9.48 -12.25 7.85
CA GLN A 86 -8.83 -12.52 9.13
C GLN A 86 -7.52 -11.74 9.24
N PRO A 87 -7.14 -11.27 10.44
CA PRO A 87 -7.84 -11.43 11.71
C PRO A 87 -9.06 -10.52 11.85
N ALA A 88 -10.08 -10.97 12.58
CA ALA A 88 -11.30 -10.19 12.77
C ALA A 88 -11.07 -8.83 13.46
N SER A 89 -10.05 -8.72 14.31
CA SER A 89 -9.68 -7.46 14.95
C SER A 89 -9.13 -6.44 13.96
N ALA A 90 -8.26 -6.86 13.04
CA ALA A 90 -7.73 -6.02 11.97
C ALA A 90 -8.80 -5.66 10.94
N ALA A 91 -9.64 -6.61 10.53
CA ALA A 91 -10.76 -6.36 9.63
C ALA A 91 -11.73 -5.31 10.18
N LYS A 92 -12.04 -5.39 11.48
CA LYS A 92 -12.85 -4.36 12.16
C LYS A 92 -12.15 -3.01 12.20
N TRP A 93 -10.87 -2.99 12.57
CA TRP A 93 -10.09 -1.76 12.60
C TRP A 93 -10.03 -1.09 11.22
N LEU A 94 -9.82 -1.86 10.15
CA LEU A 94 -9.82 -1.37 8.77
C LEU A 94 -11.17 -0.77 8.36
N ASN A 95 -12.27 -1.46 8.69
CA ASN A 95 -13.61 -0.97 8.40
C ASN A 95 -13.86 0.43 9.02
N ASP A 96 -13.37 0.64 10.25
CA ASP A 96 -13.45 1.93 10.94
C ASP A 96 -12.43 2.94 10.35
N TYR A 97 -11.22 2.49 10.03
CA TYR A 97 -10.16 3.32 9.44
C TYR A 97 -10.57 3.91 8.08
N PHE A 98 -11.32 3.16 7.26
CA PHE A 98 -11.80 3.63 5.97
C PHE A 98 -12.66 4.91 6.05
N ASP A 99 -13.27 5.23 7.20
CA ASP A 99 -13.97 6.51 7.42
C ASP A 99 -13.02 7.72 7.51
N THR A 100 -11.73 7.48 7.72
CA THR A 100 -10.70 8.53 7.84
C THR A 100 -9.96 8.82 6.54
N VAL A 101 -10.12 7.95 5.54
CA VAL A 101 -9.43 8.04 4.25
C VAL A 101 -10.01 9.18 3.43
N LYS A 102 -9.13 10.06 2.93
CA LYS A 102 -9.49 11.23 2.12
C LYS A 102 -9.07 11.10 0.66
N VAL A 103 -8.11 10.23 0.37
CA VAL A 103 -7.59 10.02 -0.98
C VAL A 103 -7.04 8.61 -1.09
N ILE A 104 -7.22 8.01 -2.27
CA ILE A 104 -6.56 6.76 -2.66
C ILE A 104 -5.61 7.07 -3.80
N TYR A 105 -4.36 6.67 -3.69
CA TYR A 105 -3.45 6.62 -4.83
C TYR A 105 -3.35 5.18 -5.32
N ALA A 106 -3.78 4.93 -6.55
CA ALA A 106 -3.71 3.62 -7.17
C ALA A 106 -2.51 3.56 -8.11
N ILE A 107 -1.56 2.68 -7.80
CA ILE A 107 -0.35 2.44 -8.58
C ILE A 107 -0.58 1.13 -9.35
N GLU A 108 -0.82 1.21 -10.64
CA GLU A 108 -0.93 0.05 -11.53
C GLU A 108 0.46 -0.34 -12.03
N LEU A 109 0.92 -1.54 -11.68
CA LEU A 109 2.26 -2.00 -12.05
C LEU A 109 2.24 -2.68 -13.42
N LEU A 110 3.17 -2.27 -14.29
CA LEU A 110 3.42 -2.94 -15.57
C LEU A 110 4.42 -4.08 -15.35
N PRO A 111 4.43 -5.13 -16.20
CA PRO A 111 5.36 -6.25 -16.06
C PRO A 111 6.84 -5.86 -15.96
N ILE A 112 7.26 -4.81 -16.68
CA ILE A 112 8.62 -4.28 -16.62
C ILE A 112 8.93 -3.59 -15.27
N GLY A 113 7.92 -3.04 -14.61
CA GLY A 113 8.05 -2.44 -13.29
C GLY A 113 8.35 -3.46 -12.19
N LEU A 114 7.89 -4.70 -12.36
CA LEU A 114 8.14 -5.82 -11.43
C LEU A 114 9.56 -6.41 -11.54
N GLU A 115 10.34 -5.98 -12.53
CA GLU A 115 11.74 -6.40 -12.65
C GLU A 115 12.58 -5.79 -11.50
N PRO A 116 13.50 -6.55 -10.87
CA PRO A 116 14.24 -6.09 -9.69
C PRO A 116 14.96 -4.74 -9.87
N GLU A 117 15.47 -4.45 -11.05
CA GLU A 117 16.14 -3.18 -11.37
C GLU A 117 15.20 -1.97 -11.43
N ASN A 118 13.90 -2.18 -11.67
CA ASN A 118 12.90 -1.11 -11.80
C ASN A 118 12.02 -0.99 -10.56
N TYR A 119 11.83 -2.09 -9.83
CA TYR A 119 10.89 -2.16 -8.70
C TYR A 119 11.21 -1.15 -7.61
N HIS A 120 12.50 -0.86 -7.37
CA HIS A 120 12.91 0.13 -6.38
C HIS A 120 12.42 1.56 -6.69
N ILE A 121 12.30 1.92 -7.98
CA ILE A 121 11.73 3.23 -8.39
C ILE A 121 10.24 3.30 -7.98
N ILE A 122 9.51 2.19 -8.14
CA ILE A 122 8.08 2.10 -7.77
C ILE A 122 7.93 2.17 -6.25
N THR A 123 8.67 1.36 -5.49
CA THR A 123 8.53 1.32 -4.03
C THR A 123 8.99 2.63 -3.36
N THR A 124 10.01 3.29 -3.92
CA THR A 124 10.44 4.62 -3.44
C THR A 124 9.37 5.67 -3.73
N THR A 125 8.82 5.69 -4.96
CA THR A 125 7.69 6.59 -5.31
C THR A 125 6.48 6.35 -4.40
N GLN A 126 6.14 5.09 -4.14
CA GLN A 126 5.07 4.70 -3.22
C GLN A 126 5.36 5.20 -1.80
N GLY A 127 6.58 5.01 -1.29
CA GLY A 127 7.01 5.47 0.03
C GLY A 127 6.86 6.97 0.21
N ILE A 128 7.33 7.75 -0.77
CA ILE A 128 7.20 9.22 -0.77
C ILE A 128 5.73 9.65 -0.66
N ILE A 129 4.86 9.10 -1.52
CA ILE A 129 3.44 9.45 -1.50
C ILE A 129 2.83 9.04 -0.16
N TRP A 130 3.14 7.84 0.34
CA TRP A 130 2.61 7.30 1.60
C TRP A 130 2.97 8.17 2.80
N GLU A 131 4.22 8.64 2.89
CA GLU A 131 4.68 9.55 3.94
C GLU A 131 3.97 10.90 3.88
N LEU A 132 3.78 11.46 2.68
CA LEU A 132 3.12 12.76 2.50
C LEU A 132 1.64 12.72 2.88
N VAL A 133 0.96 11.60 2.63
CA VAL A 133 -0.51 11.51 2.81
C VAL A 133 -0.91 10.94 4.16
N ASN A 134 0.04 10.38 4.93
CA ASN A 134 -0.18 9.66 6.19
C ASN A 134 -1.31 8.61 6.05
N GLY A 135 -0.96 7.37 5.73
CA GLY A 135 -1.95 6.38 5.34
C GLY A 135 -1.62 4.95 5.72
N ILE A 136 -2.35 4.03 5.08
CA ILE A 136 -2.01 2.61 5.03
C ILE A 136 -1.79 2.20 3.58
N LEU A 137 -1.18 1.04 3.39
CA LEU A 137 -0.99 0.43 2.09
C LEU A 137 -1.96 -0.74 1.92
N GLN A 138 -2.35 -0.99 0.68
CA GLN A 138 -2.94 -2.25 0.25
C GLN A 138 -2.25 -2.73 -1.02
N ALA A 139 -1.94 -4.01 -1.09
CA ALA A 139 -1.42 -4.65 -2.29
C ALA A 139 -2.32 -5.81 -2.68
N ASP A 140 -2.59 -5.95 -3.99
CA ASP A 140 -3.40 -7.04 -4.51
C ASP A 140 -2.81 -8.39 -4.09
N GLU A 141 -3.65 -9.30 -3.62
CA GLU A 141 -3.25 -10.63 -3.15
C GLU A 141 -2.30 -10.65 -1.92
N GLU A 142 -2.02 -9.51 -1.28
CA GLU A 142 -1.17 -9.44 -0.08
C GLU A 142 -1.95 -8.92 1.15
N GLY A 143 -2.80 -7.92 0.93
CA GLY A 143 -3.70 -7.36 1.94
C GLY A 143 -3.31 -5.95 2.35
N PHE A 144 -3.62 -5.60 3.59
CA PHE A 144 -3.49 -4.24 4.12
C PHE A 144 -2.40 -4.15 5.19
N THR A 145 -1.81 -2.96 5.32
CA THR A 145 -0.92 -2.61 6.43
C THR A 145 -1.62 -1.79 7.51
N ASN A 146 -0.99 -1.67 8.68
CA ASN A 146 -1.23 -0.53 9.57
C ASN A 146 -0.47 0.72 9.08
N GLU A 147 -0.57 1.81 9.83
CA GLU A 147 0.08 3.08 9.51
C GLU A 147 1.61 3.05 9.62
N GLU A 148 2.18 1.99 10.20
CA GLU A 148 3.62 1.76 10.31
C GLU A 148 4.15 0.81 9.20
N GLY A 149 3.30 0.36 8.29
CA GLY A 149 3.68 -0.50 7.16
C GLY A 149 3.73 -2.01 7.48
N TYR A 150 3.26 -2.45 8.66
CA TYR A 150 3.16 -3.86 9.01
C TYR A 150 1.88 -4.48 8.44
N HIS A 151 1.95 -5.65 7.82
CA HIS A 151 0.75 -6.34 7.31
C HIS A 151 -0.15 -6.79 8.46
N ILE A 152 -1.45 -6.46 8.37
CA ILE A 152 -2.42 -6.71 9.46
C ILE A 152 -3.55 -7.65 9.06
N LEU A 153 -3.70 -7.97 7.78
CA LEU A 153 -4.79 -8.80 7.27
C LEU A 153 -4.23 -9.88 6.34
N TRP A 154 -4.68 -11.13 6.49
CA TRP A 154 -4.25 -12.24 5.66
C TRP A 154 -5.01 -12.25 4.33
N GLN A 155 -4.35 -11.83 3.26
CA GLN A 155 -4.82 -12.04 1.89
C GLN A 155 -3.77 -12.69 0.98
N PHE A 156 -2.59 -13.03 1.53
CA PHE A 156 -1.52 -13.77 0.83
C PHE A 156 -2.02 -15.04 0.13
N PRO A 157 -1.45 -15.37 -1.04
CA PRO A 157 -1.73 -16.62 -1.72
C PRO A 157 -1.22 -17.82 -0.89
N ASP A 158 -1.77 -19.00 -1.18
CA ASP A 158 -1.47 -20.22 -0.41
C ASP A 158 0.02 -20.63 -0.48
N ASP A 159 0.70 -20.28 -1.57
CA ASP A 159 2.11 -20.56 -1.84
C ASP A 159 3.07 -19.44 -1.40
N ALA A 160 2.58 -18.39 -0.72
CA ALA A 160 3.43 -17.33 -0.19
C ALA A 160 4.50 -17.87 0.78
N ASP A 161 5.73 -17.38 0.62
CA ASP A 161 6.90 -17.76 1.42
C ASP A 161 7.75 -16.54 1.80
N GLY A 162 8.75 -16.76 2.67
CA GLY A 162 9.68 -15.73 3.10
C GLY A 162 9.31 -15.04 4.43
N GLU A 163 10.28 -14.30 4.96
CA GLU A 163 10.10 -13.51 6.18
C GLU A 163 9.32 -12.23 5.86
N TRP A 164 8.26 -11.97 6.64
CA TRP A 164 7.38 -10.82 6.42
C TRP A 164 7.05 -10.08 7.71
N ASN A 165 6.94 -8.75 7.61
CA ASN A 165 6.63 -7.87 8.71
C ASN A 165 5.11 -7.76 8.89
N CYS A 166 4.61 -8.21 10.03
CA CYS A 166 3.20 -8.27 10.36
C CYS A 166 2.90 -7.62 11.72
N ALA A 167 1.65 -7.27 11.94
CA ALA A 167 1.16 -6.79 13.22
C ALA A 167 -0.22 -7.36 13.54
N VAL A 168 -0.50 -7.55 14.82
CA VAL A 168 -1.85 -7.88 15.31
C VAL A 168 -2.29 -6.86 16.35
N LEU A 169 -3.58 -6.58 16.39
CA LEU A 169 -4.15 -5.67 17.36
C LEU A 169 -4.43 -6.41 18.67
N ASN A 170 -3.83 -5.95 19.77
CA ASN A 170 -4.02 -6.56 21.09
C ASN A 170 -5.33 -6.10 21.76
N GLU A 171 -5.65 -6.66 22.93
CA GLU A 171 -6.89 -6.33 23.66
C GLU A 171 -7.00 -4.86 24.11
N LYS A 172 -5.89 -4.12 24.12
CA LYS A 172 -5.84 -2.69 24.44
C LYS A 172 -6.01 -1.79 23.22
N GLY A 173 -6.08 -2.37 22.02
CA GLY A 173 -6.11 -1.62 20.77
C GLY A 173 -4.74 -1.11 20.33
N GLU A 174 -3.65 -1.76 20.79
CA GLU A 174 -2.28 -1.42 20.39
C GLU A 174 -1.75 -2.48 19.40
N TRP A 175 -0.97 -2.04 18.41
CA TRP A 175 -0.30 -2.94 17.46
C TRP A 175 0.86 -3.67 18.13
N GLU A 176 0.89 -5.00 18.01
CA GLU A 176 2.06 -5.81 18.35
C GLU A 176 2.76 -6.25 17.07
N ASN A 177 3.93 -5.67 16.80
CA ASN A 177 4.71 -5.89 15.58
C ASN A 177 5.63 -7.11 15.71
N PHE A 178 5.75 -7.90 14.65
CA PHE A 178 6.62 -9.07 14.59
C PHE A 178 6.97 -9.41 13.14
N ASN A 179 8.00 -10.23 12.98
CA ASN A 179 8.35 -10.86 11.72
C ASN A 179 7.99 -12.36 11.77
N MET A 180 7.27 -12.84 10.77
CA MET A 180 6.85 -14.24 10.63
C MET A 180 7.32 -14.85 9.32
N ASP A 181 7.46 -16.18 9.30
CA ASP A 181 7.71 -16.94 8.07
C ASP A 181 6.37 -17.24 7.40
N LEU A 182 6.14 -16.71 6.21
CA LEU A 182 4.92 -16.95 5.45
C LEU A 182 4.77 -18.42 5.07
N ALA A 183 5.82 -19.25 5.02
CA ALA A 183 5.71 -20.69 4.76
C ALA A 183 5.32 -21.52 6.01
N ASP A 184 5.41 -20.95 7.22
CA ASP A 184 5.10 -21.66 8.47
C ASP A 184 3.58 -21.67 8.73
N GLY A 185 2.94 -22.79 8.40
CA GLY A 185 1.49 -22.98 8.55
C GLY A 185 0.97 -22.69 9.97
N LYS A 186 1.76 -22.96 11.02
CA LYS A 186 1.34 -22.66 12.40
C LYS A 186 1.35 -21.15 12.65
N GLN A 187 2.35 -20.44 12.14
CA GLN A 187 2.38 -18.98 12.24
C GLN A 187 1.24 -18.34 11.46
N ARG A 188 0.86 -18.90 10.29
CA ARG A 188 -0.34 -18.46 9.54
C ARG A 188 -1.61 -18.59 10.38
N GLU A 189 -1.82 -19.75 11.01
CA GLU A 189 -3.00 -20.00 11.86
C GLU A 189 -3.06 -19.06 13.07
N GLU A 190 -1.92 -18.85 13.74
CA GLU A 190 -1.82 -17.94 14.89
C GLU A 190 -2.09 -16.49 14.47
N PHE A 191 -1.49 -16.05 13.35
CA PHE A 191 -1.75 -14.73 12.78
C PHE A 191 -3.24 -14.54 12.48
N LYS A 192 -3.85 -15.43 11.69
CA LYS A 192 -5.28 -15.41 11.33
C LYS A 192 -6.20 -15.40 12.55
N ALA A 193 -5.78 -16.01 13.65
CA ALA A 193 -6.49 -15.98 14.93
C ALA A 193 -6.31 -14.67 15.73
N GLY A 194 -5.59 -13.68 15.18
CA GLY A 194 -5.30 -12.39 15.80
C GLY A 194 -4.24 -12.47 16.90
N LYS A 195 -3.29 -13.40 16.81
CA LYS A 195 -2.25 -13.61 17.82
C LYS A 195 -0.87 -13.43 17.21
N VAL A 196 0.04 -12.84 17.97
CA VAL A 196 1.47 -12.87 17.64
C VAL A 196 1.92 -14.33 17.65
N PRO A 197 2.44 -14.87 16.54
CA PRO A 197 2.87 -16.26 16.51
C PRO A 197 3.98 -16.54 17.52
N ALA A 198 3.95 -17.70 18.17
CA ALA A 198 4.84 -18.00 19.28
C ALA A 198 6.31 -18.10 18.85
N ALA A 199 6.55 -18.52 17.61
CA ALA A 199 7.88 -18.65 17.00
C ALA A 199 8.31 -17.39 16.22
N ALA A 200 7.44 -16.40 16.07
CA ALA A 200 7.75 -15.16 15.35
C ALA A 200 8.77 -14.30 16.12
N LYS A 201 9.59 -13.56 15.36
CA LYS A 201 10.53 -12.59 15.92
C LYS A 201 9.78 -11.31 16.24
N ARG A 202 9.52 -11.05 17.53
CA ARG A 202 8.92 -9.79 17.97
C ARG A 202 9.81 -8.59 17.63
N LEU A 203 9.18 -7.53 17.15
CA LEU A 203 9.80 -6.24 16.87
C LEU A 203 9.41 -5.28 18.00
N LYS A 204 10.34 -4.39 18.36
CA LYS A 204 10.17 -3.46 19.48
C LYS A 204 9.70 -2.11 18.97
#